data_AF-A0A1F6HP01-F1
#
_entry.id   AF-A0A1F6HP01-F1
#
_cell.length_a   1.000
_cell.length_b   1.000
_cell.length_c   1.000
_cell.angle_alpha   90.00
_cell.angle_beta   90.00
_cell.angle_gamma   90.00
#
_symmetry.space_group_name_H-M   'P 1'
#
loop_
_entity.id
_entity.type
_entity.pdbx_description
1 polymer ?
#
loop_
_entity_poly.entity_id
_entity_poly.type
_entity_poly.pdbx_seq_one_letter_code
_entity_poly.pdbx_strand_id
1 'polypeptide(L)'
;MELNNYYLATFLEILSNQNLLAKLFLIMSISMFLIFTIVVSRQIIVMNKLVNEINFSPIFKFFAYLSIILSALLLVSVVLKS
;
A
#
# COMPACT_ATOMS: atom_id res chain seq x y z
N MET A 1 -38.86 2.03 3.53
CA MET A 1 -38.28 2.07 4.90
C MET A 1 -37.37 0.87 5.17
N GLU A 2 -37.70 -0.32 4.65
CA GLU A 2 -36.88 -1.54 4.82
C GLU A 2 -35.51 -1.51 4.12
N LEU A 3 -35.40 -0.87 2.95
CA LEU A 3 -34.13 -0.76 2.22
C LEU A 3 -33.04 -0.04 3.03
N ASN A 4 -33.41 1.02 3.77
CA ASN A 4 -32.48 1.77 4.59
C ASN A 4 -32.02 0.96 5.82
N ASN A 5 -32.92 0.13 6.38
CA ASN A 5 -32.60 -0.79 7.46
C ASN A 5 -31.66 -1.91 7.00
N TYR A 6 -31.76 -2.36 5.75
CA TYR A 6 -30.86 -3.36 5.19
C TYR A 6 -29.42 -2.84 5.08
N TYR A 7 -29.21 -1.67 4.48
CA TYR A 7 -27.86 -1.07 4.40
C TYR A 7 -27.26 -0.79 5.78
N LEU A 8 -28.08 -0.32 6.74
CA LEU A 8 -27.64 -0.10 8.12
C LEU A 8 -27.24 -1.41 8.81
N ALA A 9 -28.00 -2.48 8.64
CA ALA A 9 -27.70 -3.78 9.21
C ALA A 9 -26.41 -4.37 8.63
N THR A 10 -26.22 -4.30 7.30
CA THR A 10 -24.98 -4.76 6.65
C THR A 10 -23.78 -3.92 7.09
N PHE A 11 -23.94 -2.60 7.23
CA PHE A 11 -22.88 -1.73 7.69
C PHE A 11 -22.47 -2.02 9.14
N LEU A 12 -23.46 -2.28 10.02
CA LEU A 12 -23.22 -2.66 11.41
C LEU A 12 -22.56 -4.04 11.54
N GLU A 13 -22.93 -4.99 10.68
CA GLU A 13 -22.34 -6.34 10.65
C GLU A 13 -20.87 -6.30 10.18
N ILE A 14 -20.55 -5.45 9.19
CA ILE A 14 -19.17 -5.18 8.78
C ILE A 14 -18.38 -4.52 9.93
N LEU A 15 -19.00 -3.59 10.66
CA LEU A 15 -18.37 -2.90 11.79
C LEU A 15 -18.16 -3.82 12.99
N SER A 16 -19.03 -4.82 13.19
CA SER A 16 -18.86 -5.81 14.25
C SER A 16 -17.75 -6.80 13.92
N ASN A 17 -17.44 -7.01 12.65
CA ASN A 17 -16.34 -7.87 12.22
C ASN A 17 -15.01 -7.13 12.19
N GLN A 18 -14.43 -6.94 13.39
CA GLN A 18 -13.15 -6.26 13.59
C GLN A 18 -12.00 -6.85 12.75
N ASN A 19 -12.02 -8.16 12.49
CA ASN A 19 -11.00 -8.82 11.66
C ASN A 19 -11.07 -8.38 10.19
N LEU A 20 -12.28 -8.31 9.63
CA LEU A 20 -12.49 -7.86 8.25
C LEU A 20 -12.12 -6.39 8.11
N LEU A 21 -12.48 -5.57 9.09
CA LEU A 21 -12.18 -4.14 9.12
C LEU A 21 -10.66 -3.87 9.26
N ALA A 22 -9.97 -4.59 10.15
CA ALA A 22 -8.51 -4.52 10.28
C ALA A 22 -7.80 -4.94 8.98
N LYS A 23 -8.31 -5.96 8.29
CA LYS A 23 -7.77 -6.43 7.02
C LYS A 23 -7.96 -5.42 5.89
N LEU A 24 -9.13 -4.82 5.76
CA LEU A 24 -9.37 -3.74 4.80
C LEU A 24 -8.44 -2.55 5.05
N PHE A 25 -8.29 -2.16 6.31
CA PHE A 25 -7.36 -1.09 6.69
C PHE A 25 -5.91 -1.44 6.33
N LEU A 26 -5.50 -2.68 6.57
CA LEU A 26 -4.16 -3.17 6.27
C LEU A 26 -3.89 -3.21 4.75
N ILE A 27 -4.87 -3.65 3.94
CA ILE A 27 -4.78 -3.61 2.47
C ILE A 27 -4.65 -2.17 1.98
N MET A 28 -5.47 -1.24 2.48
CA MET A 28 -5.37 0.18 2.12
C MET A 28 -4.01 0.76 2.49
N SER A 29 -3.51 0.46 3.69
CA SER A 29 -2.23 0.95 4.19
C SER A 29 -1.05 0.44 3.34
N ILE A 30 -1.02 -0.86 3.03
CA ILE A 30 0.03 -1.45 2.18
C ILE A 30 -0.04 -0.90 0.76
N SER A 31 -1.24 -0.73 0.20
CA SER A 31 -1.42 -0.15 -1.14
C SER A 31 -0.89 1.28 -1.20
N MET A 32 -1.19 2.10 -0.20
CA MET A 32 -0.71 3.48 -0.11
C MET A 32 0.81 3.54 0.04
N PHE A 33 1.38 2.64 0.85
CA PHE A 33 2.82 2.50 1.01
C PHE A 33 3.53 2.06 -0.28
N LEU A 34 2.93 1.14 -1.05
CA LEU A 34 3.45 0.68 -2.34
C LEU A 34 3.47 1.82 -3.37
N ILE A 35 2.39 2.60 -3.45
CA ILE A 35 2.34 3.80 -4.31
C ILE A 35 3.43 4.80 -3.90
N PHE A 36 3.56 5.06 -2.60
CA PHE A 36 4.58 5.97 -2.07
C PHE A 36 6.00 5.52 -2.45
N THR A 37 6.33 4.24 -2.27
CA THR A 37 7.65 3.70 -2.61
C THR A 37 7.93 3.70 -4.10
N ILE A 38 6.93 3.48 -4.96
CA ILE A 38 7.06 3.64 -6.41
C ILE A 38 7.38 5.09 -6.77
N VAL A 39 6.67 6.06 -6.19
CA VAL A 39 6.90 7.50 -6.42
C VAL A 39 8.31 7.89 -6.00
N VAL A 40 8.75 7.49 -4.81
CA VAL A 40 10.11 7.76 -4.31
C VAL A 40 11.17 7.14 -5.23
N SER A 41 10.98 5.88 -5.65
CA SER A 41 11.91 5.22 -6.58
C SER A 41 12.02 5.97 -7.91
N ARG A 42 10.89 6.44 -8.44
CA ARG A 42 10.86 7.24 -9.67
C ARG A 42 11.54 8.59 -9.49
N GLN A 43 11.34 9.26 -8.35
CA GLN A 43 12.01 10.51 -8.02
C GLN A 43 13.53 10.35 -7.93
N ILE A 44 14.01 9.28 -7.29
CA ILE A 44 15.46 8.98 -7.23
C ILE A 44 16.04 8.87 -8.66
N ILE A 45 15.37 8.16 -9.57
CA ILE A 45 15.83 8.01 -10.96
C ILE A 45 15.81 9.34 -11.70
N VAL A 46 14.72 10.11 -11.56
CA VAL A 46 14.56 11.40 -12.24
C VAL A 46 15.58 12.42 -11.74
N MET A 47 15.79 12.52 -10.43
CA MET A 47 16.80 13.42 -9.85
C MET A 47 18.22 13.00 -10.24
N ASN A 48 18.51 11.71 -10.28
CA ASN A 48 19.81 11.20 -10.75
C ASN A 48 20.05 11.45 -12.25
N LYS A 49 19.01 11.72 -13.05
CA LYS A 49 19.12 12.08 -14.47
C LYS A 49 19.17 13.58 -14.69
N LEU A 50 18.38 14.35 -13.95
CA LEU A 50 18.28 15.81 -14.08
C LEU A 50 19.48 16.52 -13.49
N VAL A 51 19.96 16.03 -12.35
CA VAL A 51 21.10 16.60 -11.65
C VAL A 51 22.22 15.57 -11.76
N ASN A 52 22.98 15.65 -12.87
CA ASN A 52 24.17 14.83 -13.11
C ASN A 52 25.22 14.90 -11.97
N GLU A 53 25.03 15.79 -10.99
CA GLU A 53 25.85 15.95 -9.77
C GLU A 53 25.28 15.24 -8.53
N ILE A 54 23.97 14.92 -8.49
CA ILE A 54 23.35 14.19 -7.37
C ILE A 54 23.26 12.72 -7.75
N ASN A 55 24.38 12.02 -7.61
CA ASN A 55 24.38 10.56 -7.63
C ASN A 55 23.82 10.06 -6.30
N PHE A 56 22.53 9.71 -6.27
CA PHE A 56 21.99 8.98 -5.13
C PHE A 56 22.80 7.70 -4.93
N SER A 57 23.24 7.46 -3.68
CA SER A 57 24.03 6.27 -3.34
C SER A 57 23.32 5.01 -3.86
N PRO A 58 24.04 4.04 -4.45
CA PRO A 58 23.49 2.77 -4.91
C PRO A 58 22.65 2.06 -3.85
N ILE A 59 22.98 2.28 -2.58
CA ILE A 59 22.27 1.77 -1.40
C ILE A 59 20.82 2.26 -1.37
N PHE A 60 20.57 3.55 -1.64
CA PHE A 60 19.20 4.09 -1.67
C PHE A 60 18.38 3.53 -2.83
N LYS A 61 19.00 3.31 -3.99
CA LYS A 61 18.35 2.67 -5.14
C LYS A 61 17.96 1.23 -4.79
N PHE A 62 18.89 0.49 -4.17
CA PHE A 62 18.65 -0.88 -3.73
C PHE A 62 17.50 -0.96 -2.72
N PHE A 63 17.51 -0.13 -1.68
CA PHE A 63 16.43 -0.10 -0.70
C PHE A 63 15.08 0.25 -1.32
N ALA A 64 15.04 1.22 -2.24
CA ALA A 64 13.80 1.62 -2.90
C ALA A 64 13.16 0.45 -3.70
N TYR A 65 13.95 -0.28 -4.49
CA TYR A 65 13.47 -1.47 -5.20
C TYR A 65 13.10 -2.61 -4.25
N LEU A 66 13.89 -2.83 -3.21
CA LEU A 66 13.61 -3.86 -2.20
C LEU A 66 12.28 -3.57 -1.50
N SER A 67 12.00 -2.30 -1.15
CA SER A 67 10.73 -1.90 -0.55
C SER A 67 9.53 -2.11 -1.48
N ILE A 68 9.68 -1.91 -2.79
CA ILE A 68 8.63 -2.23 -3.78
C ILE A 68 8.35 -3.74 -3.79
N ILE A 69 9.39 -4.57 -3.85
CA ILE A 69 9.24 -6.04 -3.89
C ILE A 69 8.58 -6.55 -2.60
N LEU A 70 9.05 -6.08 -1.44
CA LEU A 70 8.53 -6.49 -0.15
C LEU A 70 7.07 -6.04 0.05
N SER A 71 6.73 -4.81 -0.34
CA SER A 71 5.34 -4.32 -0.24
C SER A 71 4.39 -5.06 -1.18
N ALA A 72 4.83 -5.42 -2.40
CA ALA A 72 4.05 -6.25 -3.31
C ALA A 72 3.83 -7.66 -2.76
N LEU A 73 4.88 -8.29 -2.21
CA LEU A 73 4.79 -9.60 -1.57
C LEU A 73 3.86 -9.58 -0.36
N LEU A 74 3.94 -8.54 0.47
CA LEU A 74 3.04 -8.33 1.61
C LEU A 74 1.59 -8.23 1.16
N LEU A 75 1.32 -7.43 0.12
CA LEU A 75 -0.03 -7.25 -0.40
C LEU A 75 -0.61 -8.56 -0.94
N VAL A 76 0.16 -9.30 -1.73
CA VAL A 76 -0.21 -10.63 -2.22
C VAL A 76 -0.46 -11.59 -1.06
N SER A 77 0.41 -11.60 -0.05
CA SER A 77 0.26 -12.48 1.12
C SER A 77 -1.01 -12.19 1.91
N VAL A 78 -1.35 -10.92 2.10
CA VAL A 78 -2.56 -10.49 2.82
C VAL A 78 -3.83 -10.86 2.03
N VAL A 79 -3.77 -10.79 0.70
CA VAL A 79 -4.89 -11.16 -0.17
C VAL A 79 -5.05 -12.67 -0.31
N LEU A 80 -3.96 -13.46 -0.29
CA LEU A 80 -4.02 -14.93 -0.44
C LEU A 80 -4.27 -15.67 0.86
N LYS A 81 -3.75 -15.17 1.99
CA LYS A 81 -3.99 -15.75 3.33
C LYS A 81 -5.36 -15.33 3.90
N SER A 82 -6.17 -14.67 3.06
CA SER A 82 -7.50 -14.13 3.28
C SER A 82 -8.56 -15.20 3.35
#